data_AF-A0A6B2FZ67-F1
#
_entry.id   AF-A0A6B2FZ67-F1
#
_cell.length_a   1.000
_cell.length_b   1.000
_cell.length_c   1.000
_cell.angle_alpha   90.00
_cell.angle_beta   90.00
_cell.angle_gamma   90.00
#
_symmetry.space_group_name_H-M   'P 1'
#
loop_
_entity.id
_entity.type
_entity.pdbx_description
1 polymer ?
#
loop_
_entity_poly.entity_id
_entity_poly.type
_entity_poly.pdbx_seq_one_letter_code
_entity_poly.pdbx_strand_id
1 'polypeptide(L)'
;MLYFLIILVNFIPNLNLEKENILNNDIVDFNNESCIPSSITQFPTDIFENSNYPKIISIFHLAVALYIFWAIAILCEHYFVPCLENLSSLFNIRDDIAGATLMAIGGSMPELFVSIIGVFITKGDIGTGTILGSSVLNLVLVIGLCGLVATTVILNSQNYF
;
A
#
# COMPACT_ATOMS: atom_id res chain seq x y z
N MET A 1 1.27 3.41 -3.06
CA MET A 1 1.32 2.88 -1.67
C MET A 1 2.10 1.56 -1.56
N LEU A 2 1.82 0.57 -2.42
CA LEU A 2 2.50 -0.75 -2.41
C LEU A 2 4.02 -0.66 -2.58
N TYR A 3 4.47 0.11 -3.57
CA TYR A 3 5.90 0.29 -3.87
C TYR A 3 6.63 1.06 -2.76
N PHE A 4 5.93 1.98 -2.07
CA PHE A 4 6.44 2.69 -0.91
C PHE A 4 6.63 1.74 0.29
N LEU A 5 5.70 0.80 0.50
CA LEU A 5 5.84 -0.23 1.54
C LEU A 5 6.99 -1.21 1.22
N ILE A 6 7.16 -1.60 -0.04
CA ILE A 6 8.26 -2.48 -0.48
C ILE A 6 9.63 -1.80 -0.29
N ILE A 7 9.76 -0.53 -0.67
CA ILE A 7 11.00 0.25 -0.44
C ILE A 7 11.26 0.42 1.06
N LEU A 8 10.23 0.66 1.88
CA LEU A 8 10.36 0.81 3.33
C LEU A 8 10.82 -0.51 4.00
N VAL A 9 10.28 -1.65 3.57
CA VAL A 9 10.65 -2.98 4.07
C VAL A 9 12.07 -3.36 3.63
N ASN A 10 12.47 -3.05 2.40
CA ASN A 10 13.85 -3.25 1.93
C ASN A 10 14.86 -2.28 2.56
N PHE A 11 14.41 -1.15 3.13
CA PHE A 11 15.25 -0.21 3.88
C PHE A 11 15.54 -0.68 5.33
N ILE A 12 14.85 -1.71 5.84
CA ILE A 12 15.17 -2.32 7.14
C ILE A 12 16.24 -3.40 6.92
N PRO A 13 17.53 -3.13 7.19
CA PRO A 13 18.61 -4.07 6.88
C PRO A 13 18.58 -5.34 7.74
N ASN A 14 17.81 -5.36 8.83
CA ASN A 14 17.84 -6.42 9.82
C ASN A 14 17.04 -7.69 9.44
N LEU A 15 16.20 -7.67 8.40
CA LEU A 15 15.42 -8.84 8.00
C LEU A 15 16.10 -9.72 6.92
N ASN A 16 17.06 -9.16 6.18
CA ASN A 16 17.75 -9.88 5.10
C ASN A 16 18.92 -10.73 5.61
N LEU A 17 19.53 -10.37 6.76
CA LEU A 17 20.61 -11.15 7.37
C LEU A 17 20.13 -12.44 8.08
N GLU A 18 18.86 -12.49 8.50
CA GLU A 18 18.29 -13.73 9.07
C GLU A 18 17.93 -14.74 7.96
N LYS A 19 17.52 -14.26 6.78
CA LYS A 19 17.16 -15.13 5.64
C LYS A 19 18.36 -15.87 5.04
N GLU A 20 19.55 -15.26 5.01
CA GLU A 20 20.76 -15.90 4.48
C GLU A 20 21.31 -17.01 5.41
N ASN A 21 21.15 -16.86 6.73
CA ASN A 21 21.58 -17.86 7.70
C ASN A 21 20.65 -19.08 7.80
N ILE A 22 19.35 -18.91 7.50
CA ILE A 22 18.39 -20.03 7.51
C ILE A 22 18.50 -20.85 6.22
N LEU A 23 18.71 -20.21 5.06
CA LEU A 23 18.82 -20.89 3.77
C LEU A 23 20.00 -21.88 3.72
N ASN A 24 21.12 -21.59 4.38
CA ASN A 24 22.27 -22.49 4.39
C ASN A 24 22.03 -23.78 5.21
N ASN A 25 21.03 -23.80 6.10
CA ASN A 25 20.71 -24.96 6.92
C ASN A 25 19.60 -25.84 6.33
N ASP A 26 18.81 -25.33 5.38
CA ASP A 26 17.66 -26.03 4.79
C ASP A 26 17.98 -26.75 3.45
N ILE A 27 19.23 -26.71 2.96
CA ILE A 27 19.63 -27.40 1.70
C ILE A 27 19.99 -28.88 1.96
N VAL A 28 19.90 -29.36 3.21
CA VAL A 28 19.92 -30.79 3.53
C VAL A 28 18.48 -31.24 3.74
N ASP A 29 18.03 -32.15 2.86
CA ASP A 29 16.76 -32.87 2.85
C ASP A 29 15.54 -32.17 2.21
N PHE A 30 15.33 -32.41 0.90
CA PHE A 30 14.40 -33.46 0.47
C PHE A 30 14.44 -33.64 -1.05
N ASN A 31 14.69 -34.88 -1.47
CA ASN A 31 14.46 -35.32 -2.83
C ASN A 31 12.93 -35.38 -3.10
N ASN A 32 12.56 -35.25 -4.38
CA ASN A 32 11.39 -35.84 -5.03
C ASN A 32 9.93 -35.50 -4.61
N GLU A 33 9.58 -34.21 -4.53
CA GLU A 33 8.22 -33.75 -4.88
C GLU A 33 8.28 -32.57 -5.86
N SER A 34 7.39 -32.56 -6.86
CA SER A 34 7.23 -31.48 -7.85
C SER A 34 6.63 -30.25 -7.18
N CYS A 35 7.41 -29.58 -6.34
CA CYS A 35 7.02 -28.36 -5.66
C CYS A 35 7.06 -27.16 -6.62
N ILE A 36 6.03 -26.32 -6.53
CA ILE A 36 6.05 -24.99 -7.14
C ILE A 36 7.16 -24.20 -6.42
N PRO A 37 8.08 -23.54 -7.14
CA PRO A 37 9.17 -22.80 -6.51
C PRO A 37 8.61 -21.72 -5.57
N SER A 38 9.33 -21.47 -4.47
CA SER A 38 8.94 -20.46 -3.49
C SER A 38 8.85 -19.08 -4.14
N SER A 39 7.76 -18.36 -3.82
CA SER A 39 7.37 -17.07 -4.43
C SER A 39 8.44 -15.98 -4.34
N ILE A 40 9.41 -16.12 -3.42
CA ILE A 40 10.58 -15.25 -3.31
C ILE A 40 11.49 -15.29 -4.55
N THR A 41 11.53 -16.42 -5.27
CA THR A 41 12.39 -16.61 -6.45
C THR A 41 11.76 -16.09 -7.74
N GLN A 42 10.49 -15.70 -7.69
CA GLN A 42 9.73 -15.17 -8.82
C GLN A 42 9.76 -13.64 -8.90
N PHE A 43 10.28 -12.97 -7.88
CA PHE A 43 10.52 -11.53 -7.93
C PHE A 43 11.78 -11.28 -8.77
N PRO A 44 11.74 -10.38 -9.77
CA PRO A 44 12.93 -10.01 -10.52
C PRO A 44 13.98 -9.46 -9.56
N THR A 45 15.24 -9.88 -9.73
CA THR A 45 16.35 -9.33 -8.97
C THR A 45 16.45 -7.83 -9.24
N ASP A 46 16.59 -7.04 -8.18
CA ASP A 46 16.64 -5.59 -8.27
C ASP A 46 17.75 -5.16 -9.25
N ILE A 47 17.35 -4.50 -10.35
CA ILE A 47 18.27 -3.92 -11.34
C ILE A 47 19.23 -2.86 -10.75
N PHE A 48 19.03 -2.50 -9.47
CA PHE A 48 19.80 -1.51 -8.74
C PHE A 48 20.91 -2.12 -7.85
N GLU A 49 20.94 -3.45 -7.69
CA GLU A 49 21.95 -4.19 -6.91
C GLU A 49 23.36 -4.02 -7.52
N ASN A 50 23.46 -3.92 -8.86
CA ASN A 50 24.74 -3.85 -9.59
C ASN A 50 25.28 -2.42 -9.77
N SER A 51 24.86 -1.46 -8.93
CA SER A 51 25.35 -0.08 -8.98
C SER A 51 26.31 0.19 -7.83
N ASN A 52 27.37 0.97 -8.07
CA ASN A 52 28.35 1.36 -7.04
C ASN A 52 27.77 2.29 -5.93
N TYR A 53 26.48 2.71 -6.03
CA TYR A 53 25.83 3.64 -5.09
C TYR A 53 24.38 3.26 -4.76
N PRO A 54 24.12 2.04 -4.23
CA PRO A 54 22.76 1.53 -4.04
C PRO A 54 21.97 2.34 -2.99
N LYS A 55 22.67 2.89 -1.99
CA LYS A 55 22.06 3.69 -0.91
C LYS A 55 21.53 5.05 -1.40
N ILE A 56 22.22 5.69 -2.34
CA ILE A 56 21.86 7.02 -2.85
C ILE A 56 20.67 6.93 -3.82
N ILE A 57 20.58 5.85 -4.60
CA ILE A 57 19.44 5.64 -5.50
C ILE A 57 18.15 5.37 -4.71
N SER A 58 18.25 4.57 -3.64
CA SER A 58 17.12 4.22 -2.78
C SER A 58 16.61 5.43 -1.99
N ILE A 59 17.50 6.24 -1.41
CA ILE A 59 17.09 7.45 -0.67
C ILE A 59 16.42 8.48 -1.58
N PHE A 60 16.88 8.61 -2.84
CA PHE A 60 16.27 9.50 -3.82
C PHE A 60 14.86 9.05 -4.20
N HIS A 61 14.66 7.75 -4.47
CA HIS A 61 13.33 7.19 -4.72
C HIS A 61 12.38 7.39 -3.53
N LEU A 62 12.87 7.20 -2.30
CA LEU A 62 12.08 7.43 -1.09
C LEU A 62 11.65 8.90 -0.95
N ALA A 63 12.57 9.84 -1.19
CA ALA A 63 12.28 11.27 -1.12
C ALA A 63 11.22 11.70 -2.16
N VAL A 64 11.33 11.19 -3.39
CA VAL A 64 10.35 11.45 -4.45
C VAL A 64 8.99 10.86 -4.10
N ALA A 65 8.95 9.63 -3.56
CA ALA A 65 7.71 8.99 -3.14
C ALA A 65 7.00 9.76 -2.03
N LEU A 66 7.74 10.27 -1.04
CA LEU A 66 7.20 11.10 0.04
C LEU A 66 6.66 12.44 -0.49
N TYR A 67 7.37 13.08 -1.41
CA TYR A 67 6.92 14.32 -2.04
C TYR A 67 5.61 14.12 -2.80
N ILE A 68 5.51 13.05 -3.60
CA ILE A 68 4.29 12.73 -4.35
C ILE A 68 3.14 12.39 -3.40
N PHE A 69 3.40 11.62 -2.33
CA PHE A 69 2.38 11.30 -1.33
C PHE A 69 1.81 12.57 -0.69
N TRP A 70 2.68 13.50 -0.29
CA TRP A 70 2.27 14.75 0.30
C TRP A 70 1.48 15.64 -0.68
N ALA A 71 1.93 15.72 -1.94
CA ALA A 71 1.24 16.49 -2.98
C ALA A 71 -0.18 15.95 -3.24
N ILE A 72 -0.36 14.63 -3.31
CA ILE A 72 -1.68 14.00 -3.49
C ILE A 72 -2.58 14.25 -2.27
N ALA A 73 -2.03 14.22 -1.05
CA ALA A 73 -2.79 14.52 0.16
C ALA A 73 -3.38 15.94 0.12
N ILE A 74 -2.57 16.94 -0.24
CA ILE A 74 -3.00 18.33 -0.39
C ILE A 74 -4.04 18.46 -1.52
N LEU A 75 -3.84 17.74 -2.63
CA LEU A 75 -4.76 17.74 -3.76
C LEU A 75 -6.15 17.19 -3.36
N CYS A 76 -6.17 16.11 -2.58
CA CYS A 76 -7.40 15.49 -2.08
C CYS A 76 -8.17 16.42 -1.12
N GLU A 77 -7.47 17.18 -0.28
CA GLU A 77 -8.12 18.11 0.64
C GLU A 77 -8.67 19.34 -0.09
N HIS A 78 -7.86 19.99 -0.93
CA HIS A 78 -8.21 21.31 -1.48
C HIS A 78 -9.00 21.27 -2.80
N TYR A 79 -8.89 20.20 -3.59
CA TYR A 79 -9.50 20.15 -4.91
C TYR A 79 -10.56 19.06 -5.02
N PHE A 80 -10.35 17.91 -4.39
CA PHE A 80 -11.30 16.80 -4.51
C PHE A 80 -12.61 17.09 -3.74
N VAL A 81 -12.54 17.52 -2.47
CA VAL A 81 -13.74 17.84 -1.66
C VAL A 81 -14.66 18.89 -2.32
N PRO A 82 -14.19 20.08 -2.73
CA PRO A 82 -15.06 21.06 -3.39
C PRO A 82 -15.58 20.61 -4.77
N CYS A 83 -14.86 19.69 -5.44
CA CYS A 83 -15.38 19.06 -6.66
C CYS A 83 -16.59 18.18 -6.37
N LEU A 84 -16.61 17.48 -5.23
CA LEU A 84 -17.75 16.68 -4.80
C LEU A 84 -18.97 17.55 -4.47
N GLU A 85 -18.78 18.70 -3.84
CA GLU A 85 -19.84 19.66 -3.54
C GLU A 85 -20.49 20.18 -4.84
N ASN A 86 -19.67 20.59 -5.81
CA ASN A 86 -20.15 21.02 -7.11
C ASN A 86 -20.91 19.89 -7.84
N LEU A 87 -20.43 18.65 -7.74
CA LEU A 87 -21.08 17.51 -8.39
C LEU A 87 -22.41 17.16 -7.73
N SER A 88 -22.50 17.25 -6.40
CA SER A 88 -23.74 17.06 -5.65
C SER A 88 -24.81 18.10 -6.05
N SER A 89 -24.39 19.37 -6.18
CA SER A 89 -25.28 20.44 -6.65
C SER A 89 -25.83 20.19 -8.05
N LEU A 90 -25.05 19.54 -8.92
CA LEU A 90 -25.46 19.17 -10.28
C LEU A 90 -26.48 18.02 -10.29
N PHE A 91 -26.30 17.02 -9.43
CA PHE A 91 -27.19 15.86 -9.34
C PHE A 91 -28.47 16.14 -8.53
N ASN A 92 -28.60 17.30 -7.88
CA ASN A 92 -29.76 17.68 -7.07
C ASN A 92 -30.04 16.68 -5.93
N ILE A 93 -28.97 16.12 -5.36
CA ILE A 93 -28.97 15.21 -4.21
C ILE A 93 -28.44 15.98 -3.01
N ARG A 94 -28.72 15.51 -1.79
CA ARG A 94 -28.14 16.10 -0.56
C ARG A 94 -26.61 15.96 -0.57
N ASP A 95 -25.94 17.09 -0.36
CA ASP A 95 -24.47 17.21 -0.35
C ASP A 95 -23.80 16.23 0.61
N ASP A 96 -24.38 15.98 1.77
CA ASP A 96 -23.84 15.04 2.76
C ASP A 96 -23.77 13.60 2.23
N ILE A 97 -24.82 13.15 1.52
CA ILE A 97 -24.96 11.76 1.09
C ILE A 97 -24.16 11.52 -0.20
N ALA A 98 -24.24 12.47 -1.12
CA ALA A 98 -23.46 12.44 -2.36
C ALA A 98 -21.96 12.56 -2.06
N GLY A 99 -21.57 13.52 -1.20
CA GLY A 99 -20.20 13.72 -0.76
C GLY A 99 -19.63 12.49 -0.06
N ALA A 100 -20.35 11.90 0.90
CA ALA A 100 -19.89 10.70 1.59
C ALA A 100 -19.68 9.51 0.64
N THR A 101 -20.63 9.27 -0.27
CA THR A 101 -20.56 8.14 -1.22
C THR A 101 -19.44 8.33 -2.23
N LEU A 102 -19.32 9.53 -2.80
CA LEU A 102 -18.30 9.84 -3.80
C LEU A 102 -16.90 9.91 -3.19
N MET A 103 -16.76 10.38 -1.94
CA MET A 103 -15.51 10.35 -1.21
C MET A 103 -15.05 8.91 -0.95
N ALA A 104 -15.97 8.02 -0.55
CA ALA A 104 -15.70 6.61 -0.35
C ALA A 104 -15.30 5.89 -1.65
N ILE A 105 -16.02 6.14 -2.75
CA ILE A 105 -15.72 5.55 -4.07
C ILE A 105 -14.38 6.10 -4.60
N GLY A 106 -14.20 7.43 -4.60
CA GLY A 106 -13.02 8.08 -5.14
C GLY A 106 -11.74 7.66 -4.41
N GLY A 107 -11.80 7.48 -3.09
CA GLY A 107 -10.67 6.98 -2.30
C GLY A 107 -10.28 5.52 -2.60
N SER A 108 -11.18 4.72 -3.16
CA SER A 108 -10.96 3.28 -3.44
C SER A 108 -10.71 2.97 -4.92
N MET A 109 -10.94 3.94 -5.81
CA MET A 109 -10.72 3.78 -7.26
C MET A 109 -9.26 3.50 -7.64
N PRO A 110 -8.24 4.16 -7.04
CA PRO A 110 -6.84 3.88 -7.37
C PRO A 110 -6.45 2.42 -7.11
N GLU A 111 -6.89 1.86 -5.99
CA GLU A 111 -6.68 0.47 -5.59
C GLU A 111 -7.36 -0.49 -6.56
N LEU A 112 -8.59 -0.19 -6.96
CA LEU A 112 -9.31 -0.95 -7.98
C LEU A 112 -8.56 -0.94 -9.32
N PHE A 113 -8.03 0.21 -9.73
CA PHE A 113 -7.25 0.33 -10.97
C PHE A 113 -5.95 -0.49 -10.92
N VAL A 114 -5.22 -0.40 -9.81
CA VAL A 114 -4.00 -1.19 -9.59
C VAL A 114 -4.31 -2.69 -9.58
N SER A 115 -5.42 -3.08 -8.97
CA SER A 115 -5.88 -4.47 -8.94
C SER A 115 -6.20 -5.00 -10.34
N ILE A 116 -6.96 -4.24 -11.12
CA ILE A 116 -7.30 -4.59 -12.51
C ILE A 116 -6.02 -4.74 -13.34
N ILE A 117 -5.13 -3.75 -13.30
CA ILE A 117 -3.87 -3.79 -14.05
C ILE A 117 -3.00 -4.98 -13.62
N GLY A 118 -2.94 -5.26 -12.32
CA GLY A 118 -2.20 -6.40 -11.77
C GLY A 118 -2.75 -7.75 -12.23
N VAL A 119 -4.07 -7.91 -12.30
CA VAL A 119 -4.71 -9.12 -12.84
C VAL A 119 -4.40 -9.31 -14.32
N PHE A 120 -4.34 -8.25 -15.12
CA PHE A 120 -4.03 -8.36 -16.55
C PHE A 120 -2.54 -8.57 -16.85
N ILE A 121 -1.63 -8.09 -15.98
CA ILE A 121 -0.17 -8.17 -16.20
C ILE A 121 0.44 -9.43 -15.56
N THR A 122 -0.03 -9.85 -14.39
CA THR A 122 0.53 -11.00 -13.67
C THR A 122 -0.10 -12.30 -14.17
N LYS A 123 0.66 -13.08 -14.94
CA LYS A 123 0.25 -14.42 -15.44
C LYS A 123 0.29 -15.54 -14.39
N GLY A 124 0.30 -15.23 -13.09
CA GLY A 124 0.47 -16.24 -12.04
C GLY A 124 -0.31 -15.92 -10.75
N ASP A 125 -0.86 -16.95 -10.12
CA ASP A 125 -1.75 -16.87 -8.94
C ASP A 125 -1.09 -16.23 -7.71
N ILE A 126 0.25 -16.16 -7.69
CA ILE A 126 1.03 -15.58 -6.59
C ILE A 126 0.88 -14.05 -6.52
N GLY A 127 0.71 -13.39 -7.68
CA GLY A 127 0.62 -11.92 -7.74
C GLY A 127 -0.74 -11.39 -7.30
N THR A 128 -1.82 -12.06 -7.68
CA THR A 128 -3.19 -11.67 -7.32
C THR A 128 -3.40 -11.74 -5.80
N GLY A 129 -2.88 -12.79 -5.14
CA GLY A 129 -2.94 -12.94 -3.68
C GLY A 129 -2.21 -11.82 -2.93
N THR A 130 -1.07 -11.36 -3.45
CA THR A 130 -0.29 -10.26 -2.86
C THR A 130 -0.99 -8.90 -3.02
N ILE A 131 -1.58 -8.66 -4.19
CA ILE A 131 -2.34 -7.44 -4.50
C ILE A 131 -3.59 -7.35 -3.60
N LEU A 132 -4.35 -8.44 -3.52
CA LEU A 132 -5.56 -8.51 -2.69
C LEU A 132 -5.21 -8.39 -1.21
N GLY A 133 -4.19 -9.12 -0.74
CA GLY A 133 -3.75 -9.09 0.65
C GLY A 133 -3.34 -7.69 1.12
N SER A 134 -2.58 -6.94 0.31
CA SER A 134 -2.21 -5.58 0.68
C SER A 134 -3.38 -4.60 0.64
N SER A 135 -4.37 -4.81 -0.22
CA SER A 135 -5.56 -3.96 -0.28
C SER A 135 -6.44 -4.15 0.96
N VAL A 136 -6.59 -5.41 1.40
CA VAL A 136 -7.31 -5.75 2.63
C VAL A 136 -6.59 -5.19 3.86
N LEU A 137 -5.26 -5.33 3.94
CA LEU A 137 -4.47 -4.74 5.03
C LEU A 137 -4.60 -3.22 5.08
N ASN A 138 -4.59 -2.53 3.93
CA ASN A 138 -4.78 -1.08 3.88
C ASN A 138 -6.14 -0.67 4.47
N LEU A 139 -7.21 -1.36 4.07
CA LEU A 139 -8.56 -1.07 4.55
C LEU A 139 -8.70 -1.32 6.06
N VAL A 140 -8.21 -2.46 6.54
CA VAL A 140 -8.27 -2.83 7.97
C VAL A 140 -7.42 -1.87 8.81
N LEU A 141 -6.22 -1.50 8.33
CA LEU A 141 -5.34 -0.57 9.03
C LEU A 141 -5.95 0.84 9.12
N VAL A 142 -6.48 1.36 8.01
CA VAL A 142 -7.12 2.69 7.95
C VAL A 142 -8.35 2.73 8.86
N ILE A 143 -9.26 1.76 8.75
CA ILE A 143 -10.46 1.71 9.60
C ILE A 143 -10.09 1.52 11.07
N GLY A 144 -9.11 0.66 11.37
CA GLY A 144 -8.61 0.43 12.73
C GLY A 144 -8.01 1.69 13.36
N LEU A 145 -7.18 2.41 12.63
CA LEU A 145 -6.62 3.69 13.06
C LEU A 145 -7.70 4.76 13.23
N CYS A 146 -8.64 4.88 12.28
CA CYS A 146 -9.78 5.79 12.40
C CYS A 146 -10.60 5.50 13.65
N GLY A 147 -10.89 4.23 13.94
CA GLY A 147 -11.61 3.82 15.16
C GLY A 147 -10.85 4.17 16.44
N LEU A 148 -9.53 3.96 16.44
CA LEU A 148 -8.67 4.26 17.59
C LEU A 148 -8.58 5.77 17.84
N VAL A 149 -8.38 6.57 16.80
CA VAL A 149 -8.33 8.05 16.88
C VAL A 149 -9.71 8.64 17.21
N ALA A 150 -10.80 8.11 16.66
CA ALA A 150 -12.14 8.55 17.01
C ALA A 150 -12.43 8.31 18.50
N THR A 151 -11.98 7.16 19.04
CA THR A 151 -12.13 6.83 20.46
C THR A 151 -11.37 7.82 21.35
N THR A 152 -10.15 8.23 21.00
CA THR A 152 -9.40 9.21 21.81
C THR A 152 -10.05 10.59 21.81
N VAL A 153 -10.61 11.03 20.67
CA VAL A 153 -11.33 12.33 20.58
C VAL A 153 -12.60 12.33 21.41
N ILE A 154 -13.38 11.24 21.36
CA ILE A 154 -14.64 11.12 22.11
C ILE A 154 -14.38 11.04 23.62
N LEU A 155 -13.37 10.28 24.05
CA LEU A 155 -13.01 10.17 25.47
C LEU A 155 -12.43 11.48 26.04
N ASN A 156 -11.69 12.24 25.23
CA ASN A 156 -11.17 13.55 25.66
C ASN A 156 -12.31 14.57 25.86
N SER A 157 -13.36 14.51 25.03
CA SER A 157 -14.56 15.37 25.17
C SER A 157 -15.35 15.12 26.47
N GLN A 158 -15.26 13.91 27.06
CA GLN A 158 -15.96 13.57 28.31
C GLN A 158 -15.21 14.02 29.58
N ASN A 159 -13.97 14.53 29.50
CA ASN A 159 -13.20 15.04 30.65
C ASN A 159 -13.37 16.56 30.88
N TYR A 160 -14.19 17.23 30.07
CA TYR A 160 -14.50 18.66 30.18
C TYR A 160 -15.94 18.94 30.69
N PHE A 161 -16.63 17.92 31.19
CA PHE A 161 -17.85 18.00 32.02
C PHE A 161 -17.57 17.36 33.38
#